data_AF-A0A800ISC1-F1
#
_entry.id   AF-A0A800ISC1-F1
#
_cell.length_a   1.000
_cell.length_b   1.000
_cell.length_c   1.000
_cell.angle_alpha   90.00
_cell.angle_beta   90.00
_cell.angle_gamma   90.00
#
_symmetry.space_group_name_H-M   'P 1'
#
loop_
_entity.id
_entity.type
_entity.pdbx_description
1 polymer ?
#
loop_
_entity_poly.entity_id
_entity_poly.type
_entity_poly.pdbx_seq_one_letter_code
_entity_poly.pdbx_strand_id
1 'polypeptide(L)' 'MTIQSFIEGIPKAELHLHIEGTFEPELMFEIANRNNVSIPYQSVEELKNAYNFNNLQEFLNIYYAGASVLL' A
#
# COMPACT_ATOMS: atom_id res chain seq x y z
N MET A 1 -1.80 -32.35 -4.36
CA MET A 1 -1.42 -31.01 -3.89
C MET A 1 -0.67 -30.31 -5.00
N THR A 2 -1.01 -29.06 -5.28
CA THR A 2 -0.21 -28.21 -6.17
C THR A 2 0.96 -27.62 -5.39
N ILE A 3 2.01 -27.21 -6.08
CA ILE A 3 3.13 -26.48 -5.46
C ILE A 3 2.63 -25.25 -4.69
N GLN A 4 1.63 -24.54 -5.23
CA GLN A 4 1.00 -23.40 -4.56
C GLN A 4 0.38 -23.77 -3.21
N SER A 5 -0.47 -24.81 -3.17
CA SER A 5 -1.10 -25.27 -1.92
C SER A 5 -0.08 -25.75 -0.87
N PHE A 6 1.08 -26.23 -1.31
CA PHE A 6 2.17 -26.60 -0.41
C PHE A 6 2.86 -25.35 0.18
N ILE A 7 3.20 -24.35 -0.65
CA ILE A 7 3.86 -23.10 -0.22
C ILE A 7 2.98 -22.29 0.75
N GLU A 8 1.67 -22.20 0.47
CA GLU A 8 0.71 -21.49 1.32
C GLU A 8 0.67 -22.07 2.75
N GLY A 9 0.74 -23.40 2.88
CA GLY A 9 0.69 -24.10 4.18
C GLY A 9 1.96 -24.04 5.03
N ILE A 10 3.07 -23.51 4.51
CA ILE A 10 4.33 -23.39 5.28
C ILE A 10 4.20 -22.26 6.32
N PRO A 11 4.52 -22.47 7.61
CA PRO A 11 4.65 -21.39 8.59
C PRO A 11 5.82 -20.46 8.25
N LYS A 12 5.59 -19.15 8.27
CA LYS A 12 6.57 -18.13 7.83
C LYS A 12 6.77 -17.08 8.92
N ALA A 13 8.00 -16.60 9.03
CA ALA A 13 8.32 -15.38 9.76
C ALA A 13 8.73 -14.31 8.74
N GLU A 14 8.16 -13.12 8.85
CA GLU A 14 8.53 -11.97 8.02
C GLU A 14 9.43 -11.03 8.83
N LEU A 15 10.67 -10.87 8.38
CA LEU A 15 11.71 -10.14 9.12
C LEU A 15 11.95 -8.72 8.60
N HIS A 16 11.39 -8.39 7.43
CA HIS A 16 11.48 -7.07 6.81
C HIS A 16 10.12 -6.71 6.24
N LEU A 17 9.41 -5.82 6.94
CA LEU A 17 8.15 -5.26 6.51
C LEU A 17 8.09 -3.81 6.98
N HIS A 18 7.59 -2.92 6.12
CA HIS A 18 7.23 -1.56 6.50
C HIS A 18 5.72 -1.55 6.73
N ILE A 19 5.25 -1.19 7.92
CA ILE A 19 3.82 -1.17 8.25
C ILE A 19 3.07 -0.18 7.35
N GLU A 20 3.66 0.98 7.08
CA GLU A 20 3.11 1.97 6.17
C GLU A 20 3.09 1.45 4.71
N GLY A 21 3.92 0.45 4.40
CA GLY A 21 3.95 -0.23 3.11
C GLY A 21 2.84 -1.27 2.93
N THR A 22 2.11 -1.62 4.00
CA THR A 22 0.92 -2.51 3.92
C THR A 22 -0.38 -1.72 3.75
N PHE A 23 -0.27 -0.43 3.46
CA PHE A 23 -1.42 0.47 3.43
C PHE A 23 -2.11 0.42 2.08
N GLU A 24 -3.14 -0.42 1.99
CA GLU A 24 -3.90 -0.63 0.76
C GLU A 24 -4.61 0.66 0.29
N PRO A 25 -4.74 0.89 -1.02
CA PRO A 25 -5.43 2.04 -1.59
C PRO A 25 -6.81 2.31 -1.00
N GLU A 26 -7.63 1.28 -0.82
CA GLU A 26 -8.97 1.39 -0.22
C GLU A 26 -8.91 1.97 1.20
N LEU A 27 -8.00 1.46 2.02
CA LEU A 27 -7.82 1.91 3.40
C LEU A 27 -7.23 3.32 3.45
N MET A 28 -6.33 3.68 2.51
CA MET A 28 -5.80 5.03 2.38
C MET A 28 -6.92 6.05 2.16
N PHE A 29 -7.86 5.77 1.24
CA PHE A 29 -9.02 6.64 1.01
C PHE A 29 -9.96 6.70 2.22
N GLU A 30 -10.20 5.58 2.89
CA GLU A 30 -11.02 5.53 4.11
C GLU A 30 -10.46 6.44 5.21
N ILE A 31 -9.16 6.31 5.49
CA ILE A 31 -8.48 7.07 6.53
C ILE A 31 -8.35 8.55 6.14
N ALA A 32 -8.03 8.86 4.88
CA ALA A 32 -7.98 10.22 4.37
C ALA A 32 -9.33 10.94 4.56
N ASN A 33 -10.44 10.27 4.22
CA ASN A 33 -11.78 10.79 4.45
C ASN A 33 -12.08 10.96 5.95
N ARG A 34 -11.74 9.98 6.78
CA ARG A 34 -11.91 10.05 8.24
C ARG A 34 -11.18 11.26 8.84
N ASN A 35 -9.96 11.52 8.37
CA ASN A 35 -9.08 12.56 8.90
C ASN A 35 -9.26 13.92 8.18
N ASN A 36 -10.14 14.03 7.19
CA ASN A 36 -10.32 15.21 6.34
C ASN A 36 -9.04 15.68 5.63
N VAL A 37 -8.21 14.72 5.19
CA VAL A 37 -6.97 14.98 4.45
C VAL A 37 -7.22 14.71 2.96
N SER A 38 -6.84 15.66 2.10
CA SER A 38 -6.88 15.44 0.65
C SER A 38 -5.65 14.67 0.18
N ILE A 39 -5.85 13.64 -0.64
CA ILE A 39 -4.79 12.92 -1.35
C ILE A 39 -4.78 13.28 -2.83
N PRO A 40 -3.62 13.20 -3.52
CA PRO A 40 -3.49 13.61 -4.93
C PRO A 40 -4.02 12.54 -5.91
N TYR A 41 -5.11 11.86 -5.55
CA TYR A 41 -5.76 10.81 -6.35
C TYR A 41 -7.28 10.95 -6.25
N GLN A 42 -7.97 10.85 -7.37
CA GLN A 42 -9.42 11.03 -7.47
C GLN A 42 -10.19 9.72 -7.18
N SER A 43 -9.53 8.57 -7.31
CA SER A 43 -10.14 7.27 -7.03
C SER A 43 -9.12 6.21 -6.60
N VAL A 44 -9.62 5.15 -5.98
CA VAL A 44 -8.85 3.93 -5.67
C VAL A 44 -8.23 3.34 -6.94
N GLU A 45 -8.95 3.37 -8.06
CA GLU A 45 -8.46 2.86 -9.35
C GLU A 45 -7.27 3.69 -9.86
N GLU A 46 -7.33 5.02 -9.77
CA GLU A 46 -6.22 5.89 -10.14
C GLU A 46 -4.98 5.62 -9.27
N LEU A 47 -5.16 5.46 -7.96
CA LEU A 47 -4.06 5.13 -7.04
C LEU A 47 -3.44 3.76 -7.35
N LYS A 48 -4.26 2.73 -7.65
CA LYS A 48 -3.76 1.42 -8.08
C LYS A 48 -2.96 1.50 -9.38
N ASN A 49 -3.41 2.30 -10.35
CA ASN A 49 -2.67 2.54 -11.58
C ASN A 49 -1.35 3.28 -11.35
N ALA A 50 -1.25 4.08 -10.28
CA ALA A 50 -0.03 4.76 -9.88
C ALA A 50 1.00 3.82 -9.22
N TYR A 51 0.65 2.58 -8.85
CA TYR A 51 1.59 1.57 -8.33
C TYR A 51 2.43 0.94 -9.46
N ASN A 52 3.07 1.79 -10.25
CA ASN A 52 3.97 1.43 -11.33
C ASN A 52 5.22 2.31 -11.24
N PHE A 53 6.30 1.74 -10.71
CA PHE A 53 7.47 2.51 -10.27
C PHE A 53 8.70 2.20 -11.14
N ASN A 54 9.39 3.23 -11.62
CA ASN A 54 10.65 3.09 -12.35
C ASN A 54 11.87 3.07 -11.43
N ASN A 55 11.73 3.57 -10.21
CA ASN A 55 12.82 3.66 -9.23
C ASN A 55 12.24 3.78 -7.80
N LEU A 56 13.15 3.72 -6.82
CA LEU A 56 12.80 3.83 -5.40
C LEU A 56 12.14 5.17 -5.07
N GLN A 57 12.58 6.27 -5.67
CA GLN A 57 12.05 7.60 -5.34
C GLN A 57 10.59 7.74 -5.77
N GLU A 58 10.22 7.19 -6.93
CA GLU A 58 8.82 7.16 -7.39
C GLU A 58 7.92 6.39 -6.42
N PHE A 59 8.39 5.24 -5.92
CA PHE A 59 7.71 4.51 -4.85
C PHE A 59 7.56 5.36 -3.58
N LEU A 60 8.67 5.97 -3.12
CA LEU A 60 8.69 6.75 -1.88
C LEU A 60 7.75 7.96 -1.95
N ASN A 61 7.57 8.57 -3.12
CA ASN A 61 6.64 9.68 -3.28
C ASN A 61 5.19 9.29 -2.94
N ILE A 62 4.75 8.11 -3.39
CA ILE A 62 3.40 7.61 -3.07
C ILE A 62 3.33 7.11 -1.63
N TYR A 63 4.36 6.39 -1.17
CA TYR A 63 4.46 5.90 0.21
C TYR A 63 4.30 7.02 1.24
N TYR A 64 5.01 8.15 1.08
CA TYR A 64 4.90 9.28 2.00
C TYR A 64 3.58 10.05 1.86
N ALA A 65 2.99 10.10 0.66
CA ALA A 65 1.64 10.64 0.47
C ALA A 65 0.58 9.78 1.19
N GLY A 66 0.78 8.46 1.23
CA GLY A 66 -0.03 7.55 2.02
C GLY A 66 0.15 7.74 3.52
N ALA A 67 1.40 7.83 3.99
CA ALA A 67 1.68 8.01 5.41
C ALA A 67 1.16 9.36 5.97
N SER A 68 1.08 10.41 5.14
CA SER A 68 0.61 11.73 5.59
C SER A 68 -0.87 11.75 5.99
N VAL A 69 -1.69 10.81 5.48
CA VAL A 69 -3.11 10.74 5.86
C VAL A 69 -3.33 10.19 7.27
N LEU A 70 -2.28 9.65 7.90
CA LEU A 70 -2.32 9.14 9.27
C LEU A 70 -2.22 10.25 10.34
N LEU A 71 -1.75 11.44 9.96
CA LEU A 71 -1.60 12.62 10.81
C LEU A 71 -2.90 13.46 10.84
#